data_AF-A0A3A9UTA0-F1
#
_entry.id   AF-A0A3A9UTA0-F1
#
_cell.length_a   1.000
_cell.length_b   1.000
_cell.length_c   1.000
_cell.angle_alpha   90.00
_cell.angle_beta   90.00
_cell.angle_gamma   90.00
#
_symmetry.space_group_name_H-M   'P 1'
#
loop_
_entity.id
_entity.type
_entity.pdbx_description
1 polymer ?
#
loop_
_entity_poly.entity_id
_entity_poly.type
_entity_poly.pdbx_seq_one_letter_code
_entity_poly.pdbx_strand_id
1 'polypeptide(L)'
;MNQVFDFLFSQYAEYETYQIVMETIAVLFGITSALCSWRNSIWVYPTGIISTMIFVYLLWQWTLLGDMIIQSYYFIMSIYGWYIWTRKISPESYTPISKASKKDHSIAVLIGLISLVGVVMIYNFFEKWTSWTAYVDTLTTMIFFGGMWMLAKRKVENWLYLLVGNIISVPLYFIKGYTLSSLLYLIFIVISIMGYLAWKKNLNSSLQIA
;
A
#
# COMPACT_ATOMS: atom_id res chain seq x y z
N MET A 1 -4.62 -20.74 29.99
CA MET A 1 -3.99 -19.88 28.97
C MET A 1 -5.00 -19.65 27.87
N ASN A 2 -5.12 -18.42 27.37
CA ASN A 2 -6.22 -18.00 26.50
C ASN A 2 -5.85 -18.36 25.07
N GLN A 3 -6.53 -19.33 24.43
CA GLN A 3 -6.17 -19.83 23.09
C GLN A 3 -6.00 -18.71 22.04
N VAL A 4 -6.75 -17.62 22.19
CA VAL A 4 -6.63 -16.42 21.35
C VAL A 4 -5.31 -15.69 21.57
N PHE A 5 -4.84 -15.60 22.82
CA PHE A 5 -3.56 -14.97 23.13
C PHE A 5 -2.40 -15.80 22.57
N ASP A 6 -2.43 -17.11 22.77
CA ASP A 6 -1.38 -18.00 22.25
C ASP A 6 -1.37 -18.00 20.72
N PHE A 7 -2.53 -18.00 20.06
CA PHE A 7 -2.62 -17.87 18.60
C PHE A 7 -1.99 -16.57 18.07
N LEU A 8 -2.21 -15.44 18.75
CA LEU A 8 -1.71 -14.15 18.29
C LEU A 8 -0.22 -13.94 18.57
N PHE A 9 0.27 -14.45 19.71
CA PHE A 9 1.59 -14.07 20.23
C PHE A 9 2.63 -15.21 20.28
N SER A 10 2.25 -16.48 20.05
CA SER A 10 3.20 -17.61 20.09
C SER A 10 4.34 -17.47 19.07
N GLN A 11 4.08 -16.89 17.90
CA GLN A 11 5.11 -16.60 16.89
C GLN A 11 6.23 -15.68 17.40
N TYR A 12 5.93 -14.78 18.35
CA TYR A 12 6.92 -13.88 18.93
C TYR A 12 7.82 -14.57 19.96
N ALA A 13 7.51 -15.80 20.38
CA ALA A 13 8.35 -16.56 21.29
C ALA A 13 9.69 -16.97 20.64
N GLU A 14 9.72 -17.09 19.31
CA GLU A 14 10.91 -17.40 18.53
C GLU A 14 11.61 -16.14 17.98
N TYR A 15 11.02 -14.96 18.16
CA TYR A 15 11.56 -13.71 17.63
C TYR A 15 12.46 -13.03 18.65
N GLU A 16 13.57 -12.50 18.15
CA GLU A 16 14.46 -11.67 18.94
C GLU A 16 13.77 -10.37 19.34
N THR A 17 14.04 -9.86 20.54
CA THR A 17 13.37 -8.64 21.06
C THR A 17 13.52 -7.45 20.12
N TYR A 18 14.65 -7.33 19.43
CA TYR A 18 14.86 -6.24 18.45
C TYR A 18 13.92 -6.35 17.25
N GLN A 19 13.55 -7.56 16.81
CA GLN A 19 12.64 -7.77 15.68
C GLN A 19 11.23 -7.30 16.04
N ILE A 20 10.76 -7.60 17.25
CA ILE A 20 9.46 -7.17 17.77
C ILE A 20 9.38 -5.64 17.87
N VAL A 21 10.44 -5.01 18.38
CA VAL A 21 10.53 -3.55 18.48
C VAL A 21 10.53 -2.91 17.09
N MET A 22 11.32 -3.45 16.16
CA MET A 22 11.36 -2.97 14.77
C MET A 22 10.00 -3.12 14.08
N GLU A 23 9.34 -4.26 14.21
CA GLU A 23 8.00 -4.50 13.64
C GLU A 23 6.97 -3.51 14.21
N THR A 24 6.98 -3.30 15.52
CA THR A 24 6.08 -2.34 16.17
C THR A 24 6.28 -0.92 15.62
N ILE A 25 7.53 -0.48 15.50
CA ILE A 25 7.88 0.80 14.89
C ILE A 25 7.37 0.86 13.44
N ALA A 26 7.61 -0.19 12.65
CA ALA A 26 7.19 -0.25 11.25
C ALA A 26 5.66 -0.15 11.09
N VAL A 27 4.90 -0.80 11.97
CA VAL A 27 3.43 -0.72 11.98
C VAL A 27 2.96 0.70 12.32
N LEU A 28 3.51 1.34 13.35
CA LEU A 28 3.12 2.70 13.75
C LEU A 28 3.41 3.72 12.64
N PHE A 29 4.57 3.62 11.99
CA PHE A 29 4.92 4.47 10.86
C PHE A 29 4.04 4.19 9.63
N GLY A 30 3.67 2.94 9.38
CA GLY A 30 2.75 2.56 8.29
C GLY A 30 1.35 3.14 8.48
N ILE A 31 0.80 3.06 9.69
CA ILE A 31 -0.50 3.68 10.04
C ILE A 31 -0.43 5.21 9.87
N THR A 32 0.65 5.83 10.36
CA THR A 32 0.87 7.27 10.22
C THR A 32 0.91 7.69 8.74
N SER A 33 1.61 6.92 7.90
CA SER A 33 1.68 7.14 6.45
C SER A 33 0.28 7.13 5.81
N ALA A 34 -0.55 6.12 6.12
CA ALA A 34 -1.90 6.04 5.61
C ALA A 34 -2.78 7.24 6.00
N LEU A 35 -2.68 7.69 7.26
CA LEU A 35 -3.38 8.87 7.75
C LEU A 35 -2.91 10.17 7.06
N CYS A 36 -1.59 10.31 6.85
CA CYS A 36 -1.01 11.44 6.12
C CYS A 36 -1.43 11.46 4.65
N SER A 37 -1.55 10.29 4.01
CA SER A 37 -2.01 10.14 2.62
C SER A 37 -3.40 10.74 2.44
N TRP A 38 -4.35 10.36 3.30
CA TRP A 38 -5.70 10.91 3.30
C TRP A 38 -5.70 12.43 3.46
N ARG A 39 -4.89 12.96 4.38
CA ARG A 39 -4.74 14.40 4.65
C ARG A 39 -3.93 15.16 3.59
N ASN A 40 -3.46 14.48 2.53
CA ASN A 40 -2.62 15.08 1.49
C ASN A 40 -1.35 15.74 2.04
N SER A 41 -0.75 15.15 3.08
CA SER A 41 0.45 15.66 3.73
C SER A 41 1.71 14.97 3.19
N ILE A 42 2.80 15.72 2.99
CA ILE A 42 4.07 15.19 2.51
C ILE A 42 4.67 14.09 3.42
N TRP A 43 4.28 14.11 4.71
CA TRP A 43 4.70 13.13 5.71
C TRP A 43 4.30 11.68 5.37
N VAL A 44 3.40 11.47 4.41
CA VAL A 44 3.08 10.14 3.87
C VAL A 44 4.35 9.39 3.44
N TYR A 45 5.32 10.09 2.85
CA TYR A 45 6.52 9.43 2.31
C TYR A 45 7.60 9.16 3.33
N PRO A 46 8.09 10.13 4.14
CA PRO A 46 9.08 9.83 5.16
C PRO A 46 8.63 8.70 6.09
N THR A 47 7.35 8.71 6.48
CA THR A 47 6.81 7.67 7.35
C THR A 47 6.64 6.32 6.64
N GLY A 48 6.18 6.33 5.38
CA GLY A 48 6.08 5.12 4.56
C GLY A 48 7.45 4.50 4.24
N ILE A 49 8.47 5.32 3.96
CA ILE A 49 9.85 4.88 3.70
C ILE A 49 10.43 4.18 4.93
N ILE A 50 10.28 4.78 6.12
CA ILE A 50 10.77 4.17 7.37
C ILE A 50 10.07 2.81 7.61
N SER A 51 8.74 2.77 7.47
CA SER A 51 7.96 1.53 7.66
C SER A 51 8.38 0.44 6.68
N THR A 52 8.37 0.74 5.38
CA THR A 52 8.67 -0.24 4.32
C THR A 52 10.12 -0.71 4.36
N MET A 53 11.08 0.17 4.69
CA MET A 53 12.49 -0.19 4.84
C MET A 53 12.69 -1.19 5.99
N ILE A 54 12.03 -0.97 7.13
CA ILE A 54 12.09 -1.91 8.27
C ILE A 54 11.46 -3.25 7.88
N PHE A 55 10.30 -3.25 7.21
CA PHE A 55 9.67 -4.49 6.75
C PHE A 55 10.52 -5.25 5.74
N VAL A 56 11.19 -4.58 4.79
CA VAL A 56 12.11 -5.24 3.86
C VAL A 56 13.22 -5.97 4.61
N TYR A 57 13.81 -5.34 5.63
CA TYR A 57 14.84 -5.97 6.45
C TYR A 57 14.31 -7.19 7.24
N LEU A 58 13.16 -7.04 7.91
CA LEU A 58 12.56 -8.14 8.69
C LEU A 58 12.16 -9.33 7.81
N LEU A 59 11.53 -9.07 6.66
CA LEU A 59 11.10 -10.12 5.73
C LEU A 59 12.28 -10.85 5.09
N TRP A 60 13.41 -10.17 4.92
CA TRP A 60 14.65 -10.83 4.51
C TRP A 60 15.16 -11.80 5.58
N GLN A 61 15.19 -11.37 6.85
CA GLN A 61 15.59 -12.24 7.98
C GLN A 61 14.66 -13.46 8.12
N TRP A 62 13.36 -13.26 7.93
CA TRP A 62 12.37 -14.33 8.00
C TRP A 62 12.27 -15.18 6.71
N THR A 63 13.14 -14.92 5.72
CA THR A 63 13.17 -15.62 4.41
C THR A 63 11.87 -15.52 3.60
N LEU A 64 11.04 -14.51 3.88
CA LEU A 64 9.78 -14.23 3.20
C LEU A 64 10.00 -13.36 1.96
N LEU A 65 10.68 -13.93 0.96
CA LEU A 65 11.10 -13.19 -0.24
C LEU A 65 9.94 -12.61 -1.06
N GLY A 66 8.79 -13.29 -1.10
CA GLY A 66 7.60 -12.81 -1.82
C GLY A 66 7.08 -11.49 -1.26
N ASP A 67 6.86 -11.43 0.05
CA ASP A 67 6.40 -10.23 0.75
C ASP A 67 7.48 -9.13 0.74
N MET A 68 8.75 -9.52 0.82
CA MET A 68 9.88 -8.59 0.74
C MET A 68 9.89 -7.83 -0.59
N ILE A 69 9.57 -8.48 -1.72
CA ILE A 69 9.49 -7.84 -3.03
C ILE A 69 8.36 -6.79 -3.07
N ILE A 70 7.21 -7.11 -2.48
CA ILE A 70 6.07 -6.18 -2.40
C ILE A 70 6.44 -4.95 -1.56
N GLN A 71 7.07 -5.16 -0.39
CA GLN A 71 7.52 -4.05 0.46
C GLN A 71 8.63 -3.23 -0.19
N SER A 72 9.52 -3.87 -0.94
CA SER A 72 10.55 -3.18 -1.73
C SER A 72 9.94 -2.29 -2.81
N TYR A 73 8.86 -2.75 -3.45
CA TYR A 73 8.10 -1.92 -4.38
C TYR A 73 7.48 -0.70 -3.68
N TYR A 74 6.84 -0.87 -2.52
CA TYR A 74 6.28 0.26 -1.77
C TYR A 74 7.34 1.24 -1.30
N PHE A 75 8.53 0.76 -0.93
CA PHE A 75 9.68 1.61 -0.61
C PHE A 75 10.10 2.47 -1.83
N ILE A 76 10.32 1.85 -2.99
CA ILE A 76 10.70 2.55 -4.23
C ILE A 76 9.62 3.56 -4.63
N MET A 77 8.35 3.15 -4.57
CA MET A 77 7.22 4.04 -4.88
C MET A 77 7.10 5.19 -3.89
N SER A 78 7.44 4.99 -2.63
CA SER A 78 7.44 6.05 -1.62
C SER A 78 8.53 7.08 -1.90
N ILE A 79 9.73 6.65 -2.30
CA ILE A 79 10.80 7.55 -2.76
C ILE A 79 10.36 8.33 -4.01
N TYR A 80 9.80 7.62 -4.99
CA TYR A 80 9.33 8.24 -6.23
C TYR A 80 8.23 9.29 -5.98
N GLY A 81 7.25 8.95 -5.14
CA GLY A 81 6.19 9.87 -4.75
C GLY A 81 6.73 11.06 -3.97
N TRP A 82 7.69 10.85 -3.07
CA TRP A 82 8.31 11.94 -2.32
C TRP A 82 8.98 12.95 -3.24
N TYR A 83 9.75 12.46 -4.22
CA TYR A 83 10.38 13.30 -5.23
C TYR A 83 9.34 14.13 -6.02
N ILE A 84 8.23 13.51 -6.43
CA ILE A 84 7.19 14.21 -7.21
C ILE A 84 6.45 15.25 -6.38
N TRP A 85 6.17 14.97 -5.12
CA TRP A 85 5.41 15.88 -4.27
C TRP A 85 6.25 17.06 -3.78
N THR A 86 7.56 16.86 -3.61
CA THR A 86 8.51 17.95 -3.26
C THR A 86 8.91 18.79 -4.47
N ARG A 87 8.72 18.28 -5.69
CA ARG A 87 9.03 19.02 -6.90
C ARG A 87 8.12 20.23 -7.06
N LYS A 88 8.73 21.42 -7.17
CA LYS A 88 8.08 22.65 -7.62
C LYS A 88 7.85 22.60 -9.13
N ILE A 89 6.64 22.91 -9.57
CA ILE A 89 6.28 23.02 -11.00
C ILE A 89 6.31 24.50 -11.44
N SER A 90 6.09 25.43 -10.51
CA SER A 90 6.26 26.87 -10.71
C SER A 90 6.87 27.49 -9.45
N PRO A 91 7.41 28.73 -9.51
CA PRO A 91 8.01 29.42 -8.36
C PRO A 91 7.15 29.39 -7.09
N GLU A 92 5.82 29.38 -7.23
CA GLU A 92 4.85 29.43 -6.13
C GLU A 92 4.02 28.14 -5.95
N SER A 93 4.20 27.11 -6.79
CA SER A 93 3.31 25.94 -6.76
C SER A 93 4.05 24.59 -6.85
N TYR A 94 3.71 23.71 -5.92
CA TYR A 94 4.06 22.28 -5.96
C TYR A 94 3.14 21.51 -6.91
N THR A 95 3.46 20.24 -7.21
CA THR A 95 2.61 19.35 -8.01
C THR A 95 1.17 19.36 -7.49
N PRO A 96 0.16 19.83 -8.24
CA PRO A 96 -1.20 19.91 -7.71
C PRO A 96 -1.91 18.55 -7.73
N ILE A 97 -2.94 18.42 -6.90
CA ILE A 97 -3.92 17.35 -7.08
C ILE A 97 -4.62 17.57 -8.42
N SER A 98 -4.56 16.55 -9.29
CA SER A 98 -5.12 16.61 -10.64
C SER A 98 -5.92 15.34 -10.97
N LYS A 99 -6.73 15.41 -12.02
CA LYS A 99 -7.37 14.21 -12.58
C LYS A 99 -6.38 13.39 -13.40
N ALA A 100 -6.56 12.08 -13.40
CA ALA A 100 -5.85 11.15 -14.26
C ALA A 100 -6.30 11.34 -15.72
N SER A 101 -5.32 11.46 -16.61
CA SER A 101 -5.55 11.42 -18.05
C SER A 101 -5.70 9.97 -18.53
N LYS A 102 -6.19 9.76 -19.76
CA LYS A 102 -6.20 8.42 -20.38
C LYS A 102 -4.81 7.77 -20.37
N LYS A 103 -3.76 8.57 -20.60
CA LYS A 103 -2.36 8.11 -20.56
C LYS A 103 -1.96 7.65 -19.15
N ASP A 104 -2.39 8.37 -18.11
CA ASP A 104 -2.12 7.96 -16.72
C ASP A 104 -2.78 6.62 -16.41
N HIS A 105 -4.03 6.40 -16.85
CA HIS A 105 -4.68 5.09 -16.71
C HIS A 105 -3.92 3.99 -17.46
N SER A 106 -3.48 4.22 -18.70
CA SER A 106 -2.69 3.24 -19.45
C SER A 106 -1.37 2.88 -18.74
N ILE A 107 -0.67 3.86 -18.17
CA ILE A 107 0.57 3.61 -17.41
C ILE A 107 0.26 2.84 -16.12
N ALA A 108 -0.78 3.21 -15.38
CA ALA A 108 -1.19 2.49 -14.17
C ALA A 108 -1.55 1.03 -14.46
N VAL A 109 -2.26 0.77 -15.56
CA VAL A 109 -2.56 -0.59 -16.04
C VAL A 109 -1.29 -1.32 -16.42
N LEU A 110 -0.35 -0.68 -17.12
CA LEU A 110 0.93 -1.30 -17.48
C LEU A 110 1.75 -1.69 -16.24
N ILE A 111 1.85 -0.80 -15.25
CA ILE A 111 2.51 -1.09 -13.96
C ILE A 111 1.81 -2.26 -13.26
N GLY A 112 0.48 -2.26 -13.26
CA GLY A 112 -0.32 -3.35 -12.74
C GLY A 112 -0.05 -4.68 -13.44
N LEU A 113 0.04 -4.69 -14.78
CA LEU A 113 0.36 -5.90 -15.55
C LEU A 113 1.79 -6.40 -15.26
N ILE A 114 2.77 -5.50 -15.14
CA ILE A 114 4.14 -5.86 -14.75
C ILE A 114 4.14 -6.50 -13.34
N SER A 115 3.38 -5.93 -12.41
CA SER A 115 3.23 -6.49 -11.07
C SER A 115 2.58 -7.88 -11.08
N LEU A 116 1.59 -8.10 -11.95
CA LEU A 116 0.94 -9.39 -12.13
C LEU A 116 1.96 -10.44 -12.58
N VAL A 117 2.83 -10.13 -13.54
CA VAL A 117 3.91 -11.03 -13.95
C VAL A 117 4.83 -11.34 -12.77
N GLY A 118 5.20 -10.33 -11.97
CA GLY A 118 5.97 -10.49 -10.73
C GLY A 118 5.33 -11.46 -9.73
N VAL A 119 4.05 -11.26 -9.41
CA VAL A 119 3.32 -12.12 -8.48
C VAL A 119 3.17 -13.54 -9.04
N VAL A 120 2.89 -13.69 -10.33
CA VAL A 120 2.81 -15.02 -10.98
C VAL A 120 4.14 -15.75 -10.86
N MET A 121 5.28 -15.08 -11.05
CA MET A 121 6.61 -15.70 -10.87
C MET A 121 6.82 -16.17 -9.42
N ILE A 122 6.47 -15.33 -8.44
CA ILE A 122 6.55 -15.68 -7.00
C ILE A 122 5.63 -16.88 -6.70
N TYR A 123 4.39 -16.85 -7.17
CA TYR A 123 3.41 -17.91 -6.90
C TYR A 123 3.80 -19.24 -7.54
N ASN A 124 4.43 -19.23 -8.72
CA ASN A 124 4.97 -20.45 -9.32
C ASN A 124 6.18 -20.97 -8.53
N PHE A 125 7.11 -20.09 -8.16
CA PHE A 125 8.32 -20.48 -7.43
C PHE A 125 8.01 -21.09 -6.05
N PHE A 126 7.00 -20.57 -5.36
CA PHE A 126 6.58 -21.03 -4.03
C PHE A 126 5.37 -21.97 -4.04
N GLU A 127 4.95 -22.45 -5.22
CA GLU A 127 3.81 -23.36 -5.41
C GLU A 127 2.51 -22.88 -4.72
N LYS A 128 2.24 -21.57 -4.80
CA LYS A 128 1.10 -20.90 -4.13
C LYS A 128 -0.20 -20.95 -4.92
N TRP A 129 -0.22 -21.63 -6.06
CA TRP A 129 -1.44 -21.86 -6.88
C TRP A 129 -2.34 -22.94 -6.27
N THR A 130 -2.67 -22.81 -4.99
CA THR A 130 -3.40 -23.83 -4.22
C THR A 130 -4.92 -23.64 -4.25
N SER A 131 -5.41 -22.46 -4.65
CA SER A 131 -6.84 -22.17 -4.68
C SER A 131 -7.18 -21.05 -5.67
N TRP A 132 -8.47 -20.93 -6.00
CA TRP A 132 -8.97 -19.84 -6.85
C TRP A 132 -8.68 -18.45 -6.27
N THR A 133 -8.49 -18.35 -4.95
CA THR A 133 -8.15 -17.10 -4.26
C THR A 133 -6.80 -16.53 -4.70
N ALA A 134 -5.88 -17.37 -5.19
CA ALA A 134 -4.59 -16.94 -5.74
C ALA A 134 -4.75 -16.02 -6.96
N TYR A 135 -5.68 -16.34 -7.87
CA TYR A 135 -5.95 -15.51 -9.04
C TYR A 135 -6.52 -14.14 -8.65
N VAL A 136 -7.44 -14.12 -7.68
CA VAL A 136 -8.01 -12.87 -7.16
C VAL A 136 -6.94 -12.04 -6.44
N ASP A 137 -6.02 -12.69 -5.71
CA ASP A 137 -4.90 -12.04 -5.05
C ASP A 137 -3.99 -11.31 -6.07
N THR A 138 -3.64 -11.99 -7.17
CA THR A 138 -2.85 -11.37 -8.25
C THR A 138 -3.55 -10.16 -8.88
N LEU A 139 -4.88 -10.22 -9.03
CA LEU A 139 -5.69 -9.11 -9.53
C LEU A 139 -5.70 -7.94 -8.54
N THR A 140 -5.88 -8.21 -7.24
CA THR A 140 -5.85 -7.15 -6.22
C THR A 140 -4.49 -6.46 -6.19
N THR A 141 -3.39 -7.21 -6.32
CA THR A 141 -2.04 -6.65 -6.37
C THR A 141 -1.86 -5.72 -7.57
N MET A 142 -2.31 -6.15 -8.75
CA MET A 142 -2.32 -5.33 -9.96
C MET A 142 -3.03 -3.98 -9.74
N ILE A 143 -4.19 -4.01 -9.09
CA ILE A 143 -4.98 -2.80 -8.80
C ILE A 143 -4.24 -1.89 -7.81
N PHE A 144 -3.69 -2.45 -6.72
CA PHE A 144 -2.97 -1.68 -5.71
C PHE A 144 -1.71 -1.03 -6.27
N PHE A 145 -0.93 -1.72 -7.10
CA PHE A 145 0.29 -1.17 -7.69
C PHE A 145 -0.04 0.00 -8.63
N GLY A 146 -1.06 -0.16 -9.49
CA GLY A 146 -1.55 0.94 -10.32
C GLY A 146 -2.05 2.13 -9.49
N GLY A 147 -2.79 1.86 -8.42
CA GLY A 147 -3.29 2.87 -7.48
C GLY A 147 -2.17 3.63 -6.76
N MET A 148 -1.16 2.93 -6.26
CA MET A 148 -0.01 3.53 -5.57
C MET A 148 0.81 4.43 -6.50
N TRP A 149 0.95 4.04 -7.77
CA TRP A 149 1.57 4.92 -8.76
C TRP A 149 0.75 6.19 -9.02
N MET A 150 -0.58 6.07 -9.11
CA MET A 150 -1.45 7.24 -9.24
C MET A 150 -1.39 8.15 -8.01
N LEU A 151 -1.27 7.58 -6.81
CA LEU A 151 -1.07 8.32 -5.57
C LEU A 151 0.24 9.12 -5.62
N ALA A 152 1.34 8.48 -6.03
CA ALA A 152 2.63 9.15 -6.22
C ALA A 152 2.55 10.34 -7.19
N LYS A 153 1.69 10.24 -8.21
CA LYS A 153 1.42 11.30 -9.20
C LYS A 153 0.37 12.33 -8.78
N ARG A 154 -0.14 12.28 -7.53
CA ARG A 154 -1.22 13.13 -7.00
C ARG A 154 -2.50 13.10 -7.85
N LYS A 155 -2.87 11.91 -8.35
CA LYS A 155 -4.09 11.72 -9.14
C LYS A 155 -5.26 11.33 -8.25
N VAL A 156 -6.38 12.04 -8.31
CA VAL A 156 -7.55 11.77 -7.44
C VAL A 156 -8.09 10.35 -7.62
N GLU A 157 -7.99 9.81 -8.83
CA GLU A 157 -8.46 8.48 -9.20
C GLU A 157 -7.70 7.36 -8.48
N ASN A 158 -6.53 7.64 -7.86
CA ASN A 158 -5.84 6.68 -7.00
C ASN A 158 -6.79 6.05 -5.97
N TRP A 159 -7.65 6.88 -5.37
CA TRP A 159 -8.60 6.44 -4.35
C TRP A 159 -9.66 5.48 -4.89
N LEU A 160 -9.98 5.57 -6.20
CA LEU A 160 -10.89 4.62 -6.83
C LEU A 160 -10.21 3.26 -7.05
N TYR A 161 -8.94 3.23 -7.43
CA TYR A 161 -8.17 2.00 -7.51
C TYR A 161 -8.07 1.34 -6.13
N LEU A 162 -7.70 2.11 -5.11
CA LEU A 162 -7.63 1.62 -3.72
C LEU A 162 -9.01 1.11 -3.26
N LEU A 163 -10.09 1.84 -3.53
CA LEU A 163 -11.45 1.42 -3.18
C LEU A 163 -11.82 0.08 -3.81
N VAL A 164 -11.62 -0.08 -5.12
CA VAL A 164 -11.92 -1.34 -5.83
C VAL A 164 -11.07 -2.48 -5.29
N GLY A 165 -9.77 -2.25 -5.09
CA GLY A 165 -8.86 -3.25 -4.49
C GLY A 165 -9.35 -3.69 -3.13
N ASN A 166 -9.69 -2.75 -2.24
CA ASN A 166 -10.17 -3.05 -0.90
C ASN A 166 -11.51 -3.79 -0.90
N ILE A 167 -12.46 -3.42 -1.76
CA ILE A 167 -13.76 -4.13 -1.90
C ILE A 167 -13.56 -5.59 -2.28
N ILE A 168 -12.60 -5.89 -3.16
CA ILE A 168 -12.28 -7.26 -3.56
C ILE A 168 -11.51 -7.98 -2.43
N SER A 169 -10.63 -7.28 -1.72
CA SER A 169 -9.84 -7.85 -0.61
C SER A 169 -10.67 -8.25 0.59
N VAL A 170 -11.77 -7.56 0.91
CA VAL A 170 -12.65 -7.89 2.06
C VAL A 170 -13.14 -9.36 2.01
N PRO A 171 -13.89 -9.81 0.98
CA PRO A 171 -14.35 -11.18 0.90
C PRO A 171 -13.18 -12.16 0.68
N LEU A 172 -12.15 -11.76 -0.06
CA LEU A 172 -10.96 -12.59 -0.30
C LEU A 172 -10.30 -13.01 1.02
N TYR A 173 -10.01 -12.04 1.89
CA TYR A 173 -9.36 -12.30 3.18
C TYR A 173 -10.30 -12.98 4.17
N PHE A 174 -11.61 -12.75 4.08
CA PHE A 174 -12.58 -13.47 4.88
C PHE A 174 -12.60 -14.97 4.54
N ILE A 175 -12.59 -15.32 3.24
CA ILE A 175 -12.56 -16.71 2.75
C ILE A 175 -11.23 -17.40 3.11
N LYS A 176 -10.11 -16.65 3.09
CA LYS A 176 -8.80 -17.14 3.54
C LYS A 176 -8.69 -17.36 5.06
N GLY A 177 -9.71 -16.98 5.85
CA GLY A 177 -9.71 -17.10 7.31
C GLY A 177 -9.02 -15.95 8.06
N TYR A 178 -8.66 -14.87 7.36
CA TYR A 178 -7.99 -13.69 7.92
C TYR A 178 -9.00 -12.59 8.26
N THR A 179 -9.83 -12.84 9.27
CA THR A 179 -10.92 -11.93 9.67
C THR A 179 -10.43 -10.53 10.04
N LEU A 180 -9.31 -10.41 10.78
CA LEU A 180 -8.74 -9.11 11.16
C LEU A 180 -8.31 -8.28 9.94
N SER A 181 -7.65 -8.90 8.96
CA SER A 181 -7.27 -8.24 7.71
C SER A 181 -8.50 -7.80 6.91
N SER A 182 -9.54 -8.63 6.88
CA SER A 182 -10.82 -8.28 6.24
C SER A 182 -11.45 -7.03 6.87
N LEU A 183 -11.45 -6.94 8.21
CA LEU A 183 -11.91 -5.74 8.94
C LEU A 183 -11.03 -4.51 8.64
N LEU A 184 -9.71 -4.69 8.54
CA LEU A 184 -8.81 -3.61 8.14
C LEU A 184 -9.12 -3.09 6.74
N TYR A 185 -9.38 -3.98 5.77
CA TYR A 185 -9.78 -3.58 4.43
C TYR A 185 -11.12 -2.83 4.40
N LEU A 186 -12.07 -3.15 5.29
CA LEU A 186 -13.29 -2.34 5.47
C LEU A 186 -12.95 -0.91 5.93
N ILE A 187 -12.00 -0.74 6.85
CA ILE A 187 -11.53 0.58 7.25
C ILE A 187 -10.87 1.31 6.06
N PHE A 188 -10.07 0.62 5.25
CA PHE A 188 -9.46 1.20 4.06
C PHE A 188 -10.47 1.58 2.97
N ILE A 189 -11.62 0.91 2.88
CA ILE A 189 -12.75 1.35 2.03
C ILE A 189 -13.22 2.73 2.48
N VAL A 190 -13.47 2.91 3.79
CA VAL A 190 -13.93 4.20 4.35
C VAL A 190 -12.87 5.28 4.09
N ILE A 191 -11.60 5.00 4.35
CA ILE A 191 -10.49 5.93 4.07
C ILE A 191 -10.42 6.27 2.59
N SER A 192 -10.61 5.30 1.70
CA SER A 192 -10.57 5.54 0.24
C SER A 192 -11.70 6.47 -0.21
N ILE A 193 -12.90 6.31 0.35
CA ILE A 193 -14.03 7.21 0.07
C ILE A 193 -13.74 8.62 0.61
N MET A 194 -13.29 8.74 1.86
CA MET A 194 -12.96 10.04 2.45
C MET A 194 -11.81 10.74 1.71
N GLY A 195 -10.79 9.99 1.28
CA GLY A 195 -9.68 10.47 0.47
C GLY A 195 -10.11 10.96 -0.89
N TYR A 196 -10.96 10.19 -1.58
CA TYR A 196 -11.53 10.61 -2.85
C TYR A 196 -12.30 11.93 -2.71
N LEU A 197 -13.17 12.05 -1.71
CA LEU A 197 -13.96 13.26 -1.47
C LEU A 197 -13.09 14.46 -1.10
N ALA A 198 -12.13 14.29 -0.18
CA ALA A 198 -11.23 15.34 0.26
C ALA A 198 -10.35 15.85 -0.88
N TRP A 199 -9.78 14.95 -1.69
CA TRP A 199 -8.93 15.31 -2.81
C TRP A 199 -9.72 15.90 -3.96
N LYS A 200 -10.94 15.41 -4.21
CA LYS A 200 -11.85 15.98 -5.20
C LYS A 200 -12.25 17.41 -4.85
N LYS A 201 -12.46 17.72 -3.57
CA LYS A 201 -12.73 19.10 -3.11
C LYS A 201 -11.54 20.04 -3.35
N ASN A 202 -10.32 19.51 -3.28
CA ASN A 202 -9.07 20.26 -3.48
C ASN A 202 -8.50 20.14 -4.90
N LEU A 203 -9.28 19.65 -5.88
CA LEU A 203 -8.90 19.60 -7.28
C LEU A 203 -8.55 20.99 -7.78
N ASN A 204 -7.38 21.15 -8.40
CA ASN A 204 -6.89 22.41 -8.95
C ASN A 204 -6.71 23.56 -7.94
N SER A 205 -6.75 23.30 -6.63
CA SER A 205 -6.31 24.31 -5.65
C SER A 205 -4.79 24.51 -5.78
N SER A 206 -4.37 25.69 -6.25
CA SER A 206 -2.97 26.08 -6.41
C SER A 206 -2.26 26.36 -5.07
N LEU A 207 -3.04 26.56 -4.01
CA LEU A 207 -2.56 26.73 -2.64
C LEU A 207 -2.53 25.36 -1.94
N GLN A 208 -1.45 24.62 -2.13
CA GLN A 208 -1.17 23.42 -1.35
C GLN A 208 0.15 23.64 -0.62
N ILE A 209 0.02 23.93 0.68
CA ILE A 209 1.14 24.02 1.62
C ILE A 209 1.76 22.62 1.75
N ALA A 210 3.08 22.55 1.62
CA ALA A 210 3.88 21.33 1.74
C ALA A 210 3.75 20.68 3.13
#